data_AF-A0A2D8QFV4-F1
#
_entry.id   AF-A0A2D8QFV4-F1
#
_cell.length_a   1.000
_cell.length_b   1.000
_cell.length_c   1.000
_cell.angle_alpha   90.00
_cell.angle_beta   90.00
_cell.angle_gamma   90.00
#
_symmetry.space_group_name_H-M   'P 1'
#
loop_
_entity.id
_entity.type
_entity.pdbx_description
1 polymer ?
#
loop_
_entity_poly.entity_id
_entity_poly.type
_entity_poly.pdbx_seq_one_letter_code
_entity_poly.pdbx_strand_id
1 'polypeptide(L)'
;MSSRLIGLVAFVVTAAIAWGFWSWANAPVELPDVPNAHVACTSYAPFRGRQTPHNESFVAPPEQIAEDMAILKSVTDCVRLYSARQGLEEVSVQAAQLGMSVLQGIWIGANPQNNQMEIDAALDVVARNPQAVKAVIVGNEVLLRREQSPENLRKLIREVKARTDKPVTYADVWEFWMKNRDLADEVDFVTVHILPYWEDEPVSIDDAMAHLRRIIDEVKAAFPNKPIMIGETGWPSEGRTRGPAVPSLVNQASFIRDFIPLARNLGVDYNLIEAFDQPWKRVQEGTVGGHWGLVDEYREQKFPLTGPVVEMPNWHWLAAGGILVAGLLMIAAGRRIPDHEIDEHLGREIAGWVSAVTAAQLAGATLLLSIDHLSLVNRGPVEWAIGIGLWLVSAVTAVVLARRWAGPAEARIQPAPVIEVLRALRRPLGIDWLGAGDGPRGLRLGLLKGLAAVAVAIAMIGLALDPRYRDFPIVTFLIPAIGWAVDALMPVAGRARTPRLRLKIEEALLALMIGGGALAVAIGEGPENGEAHLWALIGLVFAAAVAVAPRRSQSDSI
;
A
#
# COMPACT_ATOMS: atom_id res chain seq x y z
N MET A 1 42.42 -22.53 -5.06
CA MET A 1 41.40 -21.72 -4.35
C MET A 1 40.40 -22.70 -3.74
N SER A 2 39.86 -22.46 -2.55
CA SER A 2 38.86 -23.38 -1.97
C SER A 2 37.45 -23.03 -2.47
N SER A 3 36.56 -24.01 -2.57
CA SER A 3 35.14 -23.79 -2.90
C SER A 3 34.50 -22.70 -2.03
N ARG A 4 34.84 -22.69 -0.75
CA ARG A 4 34.35 -21.69 0.21
C ARG A 4 34.87 -20.28 -0.06
N LEU A 5 36.09 -20.13 -0.57
CA LEU A 5 36.60 -18.83 -0.98
C LEU A 5 35.83 -18.28 -2.19
N ILE A 6 35.46 -19.14 -3.16
CA ILE A 6 34.57 -18.76 -4.27
C ILE A 6 33.23 -18.27 -3.74
N GLY A 7 32.61 -19.02 -2.83
CA GLY A 7 31.34 -18.64 -2.21
C GLY A 7 31.40 -17.31 -1.46
N LEU A 8 32.48 -17.07 -0.70
CA LEU A 8 32.71 -15.80 0.00
C LEU A 8 32.87 -14.63 -0.99
N VAL A 9 33.69 -14.80 -2.02
CA VAL A 9 33.88 -13.78 -3.07
C VAL A 9 32.56 -13.49 -3.78
N ALA A 10 31.81 -14.52 -4.16
CA ALA A 10 30.48 -14.36 -4.77
C ALA A 10 29.50 -13.62 -3.84
N PHE A 11 29.53 -13.91 -2.53
CA PHE A 11 28.72 -13.20 -1.53
C PHE A 11 29.07 -11.72 -1.45
N VAL A 12 30.35 -11.37 -1.38
CA VAL A 12 30.79 -9.97 -1.31
C VAL A 12 30.42 -9.21 -2.60
N VAL A 13 30.65 -9.81 -3.77
CA VAL A 13 30.34 -9.18 -5.06
C VAL A 13 28.84 -8.95 -5.23
N THR A 14 28.00 -9.96 -4.95
CA THR A 14 26.54 -9.81 -5.06
C THR A 14 25.96 -8.89 -4.00
N ALA A 15 26.52 -8.85 -2.78
CA ALA A 15 26.15 -7.88 -1.76
C ALA A 15 26.46 -6.45 -2.21
N ALA A 16 27.62 -6.22 -2.83
CA ALA A 16 27.97 -4.92 -3.40
C ALA A 16 27.04 -4.51 -4.55
N ILE A 17 26.65 -5.46 -5.41
CA ILE A 17 25.65 -5.23 -6.48
C ILE A 17 24.28 -4.90 -5.86
N ALA A 18 23.84 -5.67 -4.85
CA ALA A 18 22.58 -5.42 -4.16
C ALA A 18 22.57 -4.03 -3.51
N TRP A 19 23.65 -3.66 -2.81
CA TRP A 19 23.80 -2.33 -2.25
C TRP A 19 23.77 -1.23 -3.32
N GLY A 20 24.47 -1.44 -4.44
CA GLY A 20 24.45 -0.53 -5.59
C GLY A 20 23.05 -0.36 -6.17
N PHE A 21 22.28 -1.45 -6.27
CA PHE A 21 20.88 -1.41 -6.70
C PHE A 21 20.02 -0.60 -5.73
N TRP A 22 20.13 -0.86 -4.42
CA TRP A 22 19.41 -0.09 -3.40
C TRP A 22 19.74 1.41 -3.44
N SER A 23 21.02 1.73 -3.58
CA SER A 23 21.49 3.13 -3.70
C SER A 23 21.00 3.80 -4.98
N TRP A 24 20.95 3.08 -6.10
CA TRP A 24 20.46 3.61 -7.37
C TRP A 24 18.95 3.80 -7.35
N ALA A 25 18.20 2.82 -6.85
CA ALA A 25 16.75 2.87 -6.74
C ALA A 25 16.27 3.97 -5.76
N ASN A 26 17.12 4.38 -4.81
CA ASN A 26 16.85 5.44 -3.84
C ASN A 26 17.75 6.66 -4.06
N ALA A 27 18.17 6.90 -5.30
CA ALA A 27 18.86 8.15 -5.64
C ALA A 27 17.92 9.34 -5.33
N PRO A 28 18.42 10.41 -4.68
CA PRO A 28 17.59 11.58 -4.38
C PRO A 28 17.03 12.21 -5.66
N VAL A 29 15.74 12.55 -5.63
CA VAL A 29 15.01 13.20 -6.72
C VAL A 29 14.90 14.69 -6.43
N GLU A 30 15.41 15.50 -7.34
CA GLU A 30 15.29 16.96 -7.27
C GLU A 30 13.88 17.38 -7.66
N LEU A 31 13.22 18.15 -6.79
CA LEU A 31 11.86 18.64 -6.98
C LEU A 31 11.83 20.16 -6.76
N PRO A 32 10.86 20.90 -7.33
CA PRO A 32 10.71 22.32 -7.08
C PRO A 32 10.57 22.63 -5.59
N ASP A 33 11.15 23.75 -5.17
CA ASP A 33 11.06 24.21 -3.79
C ASP A 33 9.71 24.91 -3.54
N VAL A 34 9.08 24.58 -2.41
CA VAL A 34 7.91 25.34 -1.94
C VAL A 34 8.37 26.67 -1.34
N PRO A 35 7.81 27.82 -1.78
CA PRO A 35 8.13 29.12 -1.19
C PRO A 35 7.90 29.12 0.34
N ASN A 36 8.92 29.54 1.09
CA ASN A 36 8.96 29.54 2.56
C ASN A 36 8.70 28.17 3.22
N ALA A 37 8.74 27.06 2.47
CA ALA A 37 8.38 25.74 2.96
C ALA A 37 6.99 25.71 3.64
N HIS A 38 6.02 26.48 3.13
CA HIS A 38 4.67 26.57 3.68
C HIS A 38 3.60 26.34 2.61
N VAL A 39 2.61 25.51 2.94
CA VAL A 39 1.41 25.29 2.12
C VAL A 39 0.26 26.22 2.57
N ALA A 40 -0.74 26.45 1.71
CA ALA A 40 -1.82 27.39 1.99
C ALA A 40 -2.74 26.93 3.13
N CYS A 41 -3.43 25.81 2.96
CA CYS A 41 -4.26 25.15 3.98
C CYS A 41 -4.10 23.62 3.86
N THR A 42 -4.36 22.88 4.95
CA THR A 42 -4.42 21.42 4.94
C THR A 42 -5.60 20.87 5.76
N SER A 43 -6.21 19.79 5.32
CA SER A 43 -7.29 19.11 6.04
C SER A 43 -6.76 18.51 7.34
N TYR A 44 -7.40 18.81 8.47
CA TYR A 44 -6.99 18.30 9.78
C TYR A 44 -8.06 17.41 10.40
N ALA A 45 -7.62 16.26 10.89
CA ALA A 45 -8.38 15.37 11.77
C ALA A 45 -7.48 14.93 12.93
N PRO A 46 -7.99 14.91 14.18
CA PRO A 46 -7.14 14.79 15.37
C PRO A 46 -6.74 13.36 15.70
N PHE A 47 -7.22 12.37 14.96
CA PHE A 47 -7.18 10.97 15.40
C PHE A 47 -5.75 10.38 15.39
N ARG A 48 -5.37 9.72 16.49
CA ARG A 48 -4.09 9.02 16.65
C ARG A 48 -4.29 7.52 16.83
N GLY A 49 -3.46 6.70 16.17
CA GLY A 49 -3.44 5.24 16.35
C GLY A 49 -4.81 4.58 16.14
N ARG A 50 -5.46 4.15 17.24
CA ARG A 50 -6.77 3.49 17.20
C ARG A 50 -7.96 4.44 17.32
N GLN A 51 -7.73 5.74 17.50
CA GLN A 51 -8.80 6.74 17.52
C GLN A 51 -9.43 6.86 16.12
N THR A 52 -10.72 7.19 16.06
CA THR A 52 -11.48 7.25 14.81
C THR A 52 -12.73 8.12 14.99
N PRO A 53 -13.20 8.82 13.94
CA PRO A 53 -14.46 9.56 14.00
C PRO A 53 -15.67 8.65 14.20
N HIS A 54 -15.55 7.35 13.90
CA HIS A 54 -16.65 6.39 14.06
C HIS A 54 -16.97 6.06 15.51
N ASN A 55 -16.09 6.41 16.45
CA ASN A 55 -16.40 6.36 17.87
C ASN A 55 -16.99 7.70 18.30
N GLU A 56 -18.32 7.83 18.26
CA GLU A 56 -19.02 9.08 18.58
C GLU A 56 -18.77 9.58 20.02
N SER A 57 -18.38 8.69 20.94
CA SER A 57 -18.06 9.05 22.33
C SER A 57 -16.64 9.59 22.50
N PHE A 58 -15.79 9.46 21.48
CA PHE A 58 -14.45 10.02 21.54
C PHE A 58 -14.51 11.54 21.41
N VAL A 59 -13.74 12.22 22.26
CA VAL A 59 -13.48 13.65 22.23
C VAL A 59 -11.97 13.83 22.27
N ALA A 60 -11.41 14.50 21.28
CA ALA A 60 -9.97 14.76 21.22
C ALA A 60 -9.57 15.64 22.42
N PRO A 61 -8.54 15.24 23.21
CA PRO A 61 -8.08 16.05 24.32
C PRO A 61 -7.50 17.40 23.84
N PRO A 62 -7.75 18.52 24.53
CA PRO A 62 -7.23 19.83 24.14
C PRO A 62 -5.71 19.87 23.97
N GLU A 63 -4.97 19.16 24.81
CA GLU A 63 -3.51 19.03 24.71
C GLU A 63 -3.06 18.35 23.42
N GLN A 64 -3.85 17.39 22.92
CA GLN A 64 -3.59 16.70 21.66
C GLN A 64 -3.73 17.67 20.48
N ILE A 65 -4.79 18.49 20.51
CA ILE A 65 -5.03 19.53 19.50
C ILE A 65 -3.93 20.60 19.56
N ALA A 66 -3.53 21.04 20.74
CA ALA A 66 -2.48 22.03 20.91
C ALA A 66 -1.12 21.55 20.35
N GLU A 67 -0.75 20.29 20.63
CA GLU A 67 0.45 19.67 20.06
C GLU A 67 0.37 19.59 18.53
N ASP A 68 -0.75 19.09 17.99
CA ASP A 68 -0.95 18.98 16.55
C ASP A 68 -0.86 20.36 15.88
N MET A 69 -1.51 21.40 16.42
CA MET A 69 -1.44 22.76 15.86
C MET A 69 -0.04 23.36 15.92
N ALA A 70 0.72 23.11 16.99
CA ALA A 70 2.11 23.55 17.09
C ALA A 70 3.01 22.91 16.02
N ILE A 71 2.80 21.63 15.72
CA ILE A 71 3.49 20.92 14.63
C ILE A 71 3.07 21.52 13.29
N LEU A 72 1.77 21.65 13.02
CA LEU A 72 1.26 22.13 11.74
C LEU A 72 1.66 23.58 11.44
N LYS A 73 1.86 24.40 12.46
CA LYS A 73 2.35 25.77 12.31
C LYS A 73 3.71 25.86 11.60
N SER A 74 4.49 24.78 11.58
CA SER A 74 5.78 24.71 10.86
C SER A 74 5.65 24.50 9.34
N VAL A 75 4.46 24.12 8.85
CA VAL A 75 4.22 23.77 7.43
C VAL A 75 3.00 24.45 6.82
N THR A 76 2.10 25.02 7.64
CA THR A 76 0.89 25.71 7.19
C THR A 76 0.47 26.78 8.20
N ASP A 77 -0.22 27.81 7.71
CA ASP A 77 -0.90 28.81 8.55
C ASP A 77 -2.42 28.61 8.59
N CYS A 78 -2.92 27.50 8.02
CA CYS A 78 -4.34 27.25 7.91
C CYS A 78 -4.67 25.76 7.94
N VAL A 79 -5.76 25.43 8.64
CA VAL A 79 -6.33 24.08 8.65
C VAL A 79 -7.79 24.10 8.21
N ARG A 80 -8.22 23.05 7.52
CA ARG A 80 -9.63 22.79 7.22
C ARG A 80 -10.16 21.68 8.11
N LEU A 81 -11.33 21.90 8.69
CA LEU A 81 -12.03 20.90 9.50
C LEU A 81 -13.20 20.30 8.73
N TYR A 82 -13.60 19.09 9.12
CA TYR A 82 -14.76 18.40 8.55
C TYR A 82 -16.02 18.51 9.43
N SER A 83 -15.84 18.71 10.73
CA SER A 83 -16.87 18.76 11.77
C SER A 83 -16.52 19.86 12.79
N ALA A 84 -17.48 20.24 13.61
CA ALA A 84 -17.28 21.16 14.74
C ALA A 84 -17.40 20.49 16.12
N ARG A 85 -17.44 19.16 16.16
CA ARG A 85 -17.66 18.36 17.38
C ARG A 85 -16.45 17.46 17.68
N GLN A 86 -16.55 16.66 18.75
CA GLN A 86 -15.49 15.75 19.21
C GLN A 86 -14.18 16.44 19.60
N GLY A 87 -14.24 17.66 20.15
CA GLY A 87 -13.07 18.41 20.61
C GLY A 87 -12.47 19.32 19.54
N LEU A 88 -13.00 19.30 18.31
CA LEU A 88 -12.55 20.13 17.20
C LEU A 88 -12.77 21.63 17.43
N GLU A 89 -13.66 22.02 18.33
CA GLU A 89 -13.86 23.41 18.73
C GLU A 89 -12.57 24.07 19.25
N GLU A 90 -11.69 23.28 19.88
CA GLU A 90 -10.41 23.74 20.44
C GLU A 90 -9.44 24.20 19.34
N VAL A 91 -9.56 23.67 18.12
CA VAL A 91 -8.70 24.06 16.98
C VAL A 91 -8.80 25.57 16.74
N SER A 92 -9.99 26.15 16.86
CA SER A 92 -10.19 27.59 16.66
C SER A 92 -9.51 28.45 17.74
N VAL A 93 -9.42 27.94 18.97
CA VAL A 93 -8.74 28.59 20.10
C VAL A 93 -7.23 28.57 19.86
N GLN A 94 -6.69 27.40 19.55
CA GLN A 94 -5.25 27.23 19.27
C GLN A 94 -4.82 28.02 18.03
N ALA A 95 -5.64 27.99 16.97
CA ALA A 95 -5.38 28.76 15.76
C ALA A 95 -5.31 30.26 16.02
N ALA A 96 -6.24 30.81 16.83
CA ALA A 96 -6.20 32.22 17.22
C ALA A 96 -4.92 32.59 17.97
N GLN A 97 -4.41 31.71 18.85
CA GLN A 97 -3.18 31.94 19.62
C GLN A 97 -1.92 31.88 18.74
N LEU A 98 -1.90 30.96 17.78
CA LEU A 98 -0.76 30.73 16.88
C LEU A 98 -0.75 31.64 15.64
N GLY A 99 -1.77 32.48 15.49
CA GLY A 99 -1.97 33.29 14.27
C GLY A 99 -2.26 32.43 13.04
N MET A 100 -2.85 31.25 13.23
CA MET A 100 -3.34 30.40 12.16
C MET A 100 -4.81 30.72 11.86
N SER A 101 -5.30 30.16 10.75
CA SER A 101 -6.68 30.28 10.32
C SER A 101 -7.38 28.94 10.20
N VAL A 102 -8.71 28.95 10.27
CA VAL A 102 -9.55 27.75 10.19
C VAL A 102 -10.59 27.91 9.08
N LEU A 103 -10.70 26.90 8.22
CA LEU A 103 -11.88 26.68 7.38
C LEU A 103 -12.79 25.71 8.12
N GLN A 104 -13.88 26.22 8.69
CA GLN A 104 -14.73 25.46 9.61
C GLN A 104 -15.73 24.60 8.82
N GLY A 105 -15.53 23.29 8.79
CA GLY A 105 -16.51 22.36 8.24
C GLY A 105 -17.67 22.07 9.18
N ILE A 106 -18.80 21.74 8.59
CA ILE A 106 -20.01 21.24 9.24
C ILE A 106 -20.30 19.87 8.64
N TRP A 107 -20.26 18.82 9.46
CA TRP A 107 -20.55 17.49 8.95
C TRP A 107 -22.06 17.31 8.74
N ILE A 108 -22.50 17.36 7.49
CA ILE A 108 -23.89 17.12 7.10
C ILE A 108 -24.04 15.67 6.66
N GLY A 109 -24.88 14.91 7.36
CA GLY A 109 -25.23 13.53 7.04
C GLY A 109 -26.74 13.36 6.82
N ALA A 110 -27.22 12.12 6.81
CA ALA A 110 -28.63 11.81 6.55
C ALA A 110 -29.60 12.20 7.70
N ASN A 111 -29.10 12.28 8.95
CA ASN A 111 -29.92 12.52 10.14
C ASN A 111 -30.07 14.04 10.41
N PRO A 112 -31.29 14.60 10.36
CA PRO A 112 -31.50 16.04 10.55
C PRO A 112 -31.11 16.57 11.94
N GLN A 113 -31.30 15.77 12.99
CA GLN A 113 -30.95 16.17 14.36
C GLN A 113 -29.44 16.29 14.53
N ASN A 114 -28.67 15.34 13.98
CA ASN A 114 -27.21 15.41 14.00
C ASN A 114 -26.70 16.60 13.19
N ASN A 115 -27.32 16.89 12.03
CA ASN A 115 -26.98 18.06 11.22
C ASN A 115 -27.19 19.36 12.01
N GLN A 116 -28.30 19.48 12.74
CA GLN A 116 -28.54 20.67 13.57
C GLN A 116 -27.49 20.82 14.66
N MET A 117 -27.10 19.73 15.34
CA MET A 117 -26.06 19.77 16.36
C MET A 117 -24.71 20.22 15.79
N GLU A 118 -24.35 19.77 14.59
CA GLU A 118 -23.13 20.21 13.89
C GLU A 118 -23.20 21.68 13.48
N ILE A 119 -24.34 22.14 12.95
CA ILE A 119 -24.56 23.54 12.57
C ILE A 119 -24.43 24.44 13.80
N ASP A 120 -25.09 24.10 14.91
CA ASP A 120 -25.07 24.90 16.12
C ASP A 120 -23.66 24.95 16.74
N ALA A 121 -22.95 23.82 16.77
CA ALA A 121 -21.57 23.76 17.26
C ALA A 121 -20.62 24.61 16.40
N ALA A 122 -20.71 24.53 15.07
CA ALA A 122 -19.86 25.29 14.16
C ALA A 122 -20.09 26.80 14.27
N LEU A 123 -21.35 27.23 14.39
CA LEU A 123 -21.69 28.64 14.53
C LEU A 123 -21.26 29.21 15.89
N ASP A 124 -21.28 28.39 16.95
CA ASP A 124 -20.72 28.77 18.25
C ASP A 124 -19.20 28.94 18.18
N VAL A 125 -18.49 28.04 17.48
CA VAL A 125 -17.05 28.20 17.18
C VAL A 125 -16.76 29.51 16.46
N VAL A 126 -17.55 29.83 15.42
CA VAL A 126 -17.42 31.08 14.65
C VAL A 126 -17.66 32.30 15.53
N ALA A 127 -18.66 32.26 16.40
CA ALA A 127 -19.01 33.37 17.29
C ALA A 127 -17.93 33.61 18.36
N ARG A 128 -17.31 32.55 18.88
CA ARG A 128 -16.26 32.64 19.91
C ARG A 128 -14.90 33.07 19.36
N ASN A 129 -14.54 32.62 18.16
CA ASN A 129 -13.23 32.87 17.56
C ASN A 129 -13.32 33.43 16.12
N PRO A 130 -14.06 34.54 15.88
CA PRO A 130 -14.30 35.05 14.53
C PRO A 130 -13.01 35.47 13.82
N GLN A 131 -11.96 35.85 14.54
CA GLN A 131 -10.66 36.23 13.98
C GLN A 131 -9.89 35.04 13.36
N ALA A 132 -10.11 33.83 13.87
CA ALA A 132 -9.42 32.63 13.36
C ALA A 132 -10.19 31.99 12.19
N VAL A 133 -11.52 32.10 12.16
CA VAL A 133 -12.32 31.44 11.12
C VAL A 133 -12.34 32.27 9.82
N LYS A 134 -11.87 31.68 8.72
CA LYS A 134 -11.87 32.28 7.38
C LYS A 134 -13.22 32.12 6.66
N ALA A 135 -13.79 30.92 6.71
CA ALA A 135 -15.04 30.56 6.03
C ALA A 135 -15.69 29.34 6.70
N VAL A 136 -16.96 29.09 6.37
CA VAL A 136 -17.74 27.94 6.83
C VAL A 136 -18.10 27.04 5.64
N ILE A 137 -17.86 25.73 5.77
CA ILE A 137 -18.11 24.72 4.72
C ILE A 137 -19.28 23.83 5.18
N VAL A 138 -20.44 23.97 4.53
CA VAL A 138 -21.69 23.27 4.91
C VAL A 138 -21.76 21.91 4.24
N GLY A 139 -21.08 20.93 4.80
CA GLY A 139 -21.04 19.57 4.28
C GLY A 139 -19.81 19.27 3.43
N ASN A 140 -19.47 17.98 3.41
CA ASN A 140 -18.39 17.40 2.63
C ASN A 140 -18.95 16.25 1.81
N GLU A 141 -18.98 16.37 0.49
CA GLU A 141 -19.38 15.28 -0.43
C GLU A 141 -20.79 14.74 -0.15
N VAL A 142 -21.70 15.58 0.34
CA VAL A 142 -23.04 15.19 0.78
C VAL A 142 -23.85 14.59 -0.38
N LEU A 143 -23.71 15.15 -1.59
CA LEU A 143 -24.39 14.66 -2.79
C LEU A 143 -23.72 13.39 -3.32
N LEU A 144 -22.38 13.32 -3.30
CA LEU A 144 -21.64 12.10 -3.64
C LEU A 144 -22.03 10.93 -2.74
N ARG A 145 -22.10 11.16 -1.42
CA ARG A 145 -22.55 10.18 -0.42
C ARG A 145 -24.07 9.93 -0.45
N ARG A 146 -24.82 10.73 -1.20
CA ARG A 146 -26.28 10.64 -1.37
C ARG A 146 -27.05 10.76 -0.05
N GLU A 147 -26.52 11.55 0.88
CA GLU A 147 -27.10 11.71 2.22
C GLU A 147 -28.15 12.82 2.29
N GLN A 148 -28.14 13.76 1.34
CA GLN A 148 -29.15 14.81 1.19
C GLN A 148 -29.52 15.04 -0.27
N SER A 149 -30.73 15.55 -0.50
CA SER A 149 -31.11 16.06 -1.82
C SER A 149 -30.54 17.48 -2.02
N PRO A 150 -30.33 17.92 -3.27
CA PRO A 150 -29.93 19.30 -3.56
C PRO A 150 -30.85 20.33 -2.90
N GLU A 151 -32.17 20.11 -2.91
CA GLU A 151 -33.16 21.01 -2.30
C GLU A 151 -32.96 21.17 -0.81
N ASN A 152 -32.68 20.07 -0.10
CA ASN A 152 -32.47 20.14 1.34
C ASN A 152 -31.11 20.77 1.66
N LEU A 153 -30.08 20.46 0.87
CA LEU A 153 -28.77 21.08 1.02
C LEU A 153 -28.84 22.62 0.84
N ARG A 154 -29.58 23.12 -0.15
CA ARG A 154 -29.84 24.57 -0.30
C ARG A 154 -30.45 25.19 0.95
N LYS A 155 -31.40 24.51 1.60
CA LYS A 155 -32.01 25.00 2.85
C LYS A 155 -31.00 25.10 3.99
N LEU A 156 -30.17 24.07 4.17
CA LEU A 156 -29.13 24.05 5.19
C LEU A 156 -28.10 25.16 4.96
N ILE A 157 -27.65 25.37 3.71
CA ILE A 157 -26.73 26.45 3.36
C ILE A 157 -27.34 27.83 3.70
N ARG A 158 -28.60 28.07 3.31
CA ARG A 158 -29.31 29.32 3.63
C ARG A 158 -29.46 29.54 5.14
N GLU A 159 -29.74 28.48 5.90
CA GLU A 159 -29.82 28.57 7.36
C GLU A 159 -28.49 29.02 7.97
N VAL A 160 -27.38 28.39 7.57
CA VAL A 160 -26.04 28.75 8.04
C VAL A 160 -25.71 30.19 7.66
N LYS A 161 -25.95 30.60 6.41
CA LYS A 161 -25.72 31.98 5.93
C LYS A 161 -26.52 33.02 6.68
N ALA A 162 -27.73 32.69 7.13
CA ALA A 162 -28.54 33.62 7.90
C ALA A 162 -28.01 33.87 9.33
N ARG A 163 -27.05 33.05 9.80
CA ARG A 163 -26.56 33.04 11.19
C ARG A 163 -25.07 33.40 11.31
N THR A 164 -24.39 33.73 10.21
CA THR A 164 -22.97 34.14 10.22
C THR A 164 -22.65 35.16 9.14
N ASP A 165 -21.73 36.08 9.45
CA ASP A 165 -21.16 37.03 8.47
C ASP A 165 -19.95 36.44 7.73
N LYS A 166 -19.54 35.20 8.07
CA LYS A 166 -18.44 34.52 7.38
C LYS A 166 -18.89 34.01 6.01
N PRO A 167 -18.02 34.04 4.99
CA PRO A 167 -18.30 33.38 3.72
C PRO A 167 -18.66 31.91 3.92
N VAL A 168 -19.73 31.46 3.26
CA VAL A 168 -20.26 30.11 3.35
C VAL A 168 -20.15 29.41 1.99
N THR A 169 -19.68 28.16 2.02
CA THR A 169 -19.56 27.31 0.84
C THR A 169 -20.10 25.90 1.11
N TYR A 170 -20.09 25.08 0.07
CA TYR A 170 -20.31 23.64 0.10
C TYR A 170 -19.12 22.99 -0.59
N ALA A 171 -18.70 21.80 -0.15
CA ALA A 171 -17.56 21.10 -0.74
C ALA A 171 -17.98 19.72 -1.27
N ASP A 172 -17.65 19.43 -2.54
CA ASP A 172 -17.96 18.16 -3.21
C ASP A 172 -17.00 17.94 -4.40
N VAL A 173 -16.99 16.73 -4.96
CA VAL A 173 -16.25 16.44 -6.19
C VAL A 173 -16.80 17.25 -7.37
N TRP A 174 -15.92 17.64 -8.28
CA TRP A 174 -16.22 18.61 -9.34
C TRP A 174 -17.38 18.16 -10.24
N GLU A 175 -17.58 16.85 -10.46
CA GLU A 175 -18.67 16.30 -11.27
C GLU A 175 -20.05 16.55 -10.62
N PHE A 176 -20.15 16.52 -9.29
CA PHE A 176 -21.40 16.78 -8.59
C PHE A 176 -21.76 18.26 -8.62
N TRP A 177 -20.76 19.14 -8.62
CA TRP A 177 -20.94 20.55 -8.96
C TRP A 177 -21.43 20.74 -10.39
N MET A 178 -20.86 20.03 -11.38
CA MET A 178 -21.30 20.14 -12.77
C MET A 178 -22.74 19.66 -12.98
N LYS A 179 -23.21 18.69 -12.19
CA LYS A 179 -24.59 18.18 -12.22
C LYS A 179 -25.60 19.08 -11.50
N ASN A 180 -25.15 19.89 -10.54
CA ASN A 180 -26.00 20.70 -9.66
C ASN A 180 -25.55 22.17 -9.65
N ARG A 181 -25.35 22.76 -10.84
CA ARG A 181 -24.74 24.10 -10.99
C ARG A 181 -25.53 25.21 -10.31
N ASP A 182 -26.83 25.05 -10.17
CA ASP A 182 -27.74 25.99 -9.49
C ASP A 182 -27.44 26.12 -7.98
N LEU A 183 -26.75 25.14 -7.36
CA LEU A 183 -26.28 25.29 -5.98
C LEU A 183 -25.30 26.44 -5.80
N ALA A 184 -24.63 26.87 -6.87
CA ALA A 184 -23.68 27.99 -6.83
C ALA A 184 -24.36 29.29 -6.38
N ASP A 185 -25.67 29.44 -6.59
CA ASP A 185 -26.43 30.63 -6.19
C ASP A 185 -26.55 30.75 -4.66
N GLU A 186 -26.47 29.64 -3.93
CA GLU A 186 -26.60 29.63 -2.47
C GLU A 186 -25.30 29.93 -1.74
N VAL A 187 -24.15 29.63 -2.36
CA VAL A 187 -22.82 29.75 -1.73
C VAL A 187 -22.12 31.05 -2.13
N ASP A 188 -21.20 31.51 -1.30
CA ASP A 188 -20.39 32.71 -1.58
C ASP A 188 -19.22 32.41 -2.53
N PHE A 189 -18.72 31.18 -2.48
CA PHE A 189 -17.70 30.65 -3.39
C PHE A 189 -17.92 29.14 -3.58
N VAL A 190 -17.39 28.57 -4.65
CA VAL A 190 -17.53 27.14 -4.98
C VAL A 190 -16.29 26.40 -4.50
N THR A 191 -16.47 25.30 -3.77
CA THR A 191 -15.36 24.46 -3.28
C THR A 191 -15.42 23.09 -3.95
N VAL A 192 -14.43 22.76 -4.78
CA VAL A 192 -14.37 21.50 -5.53
C VAL A 192 -13.27 20.58 -5.03
N HIS A 193 -13.53 19.27 -5.00
CA HIS A 193 -12.50 18.26 -4.77
C HIS A 193 -12.00 17.72 -6.11
N ILE A 194 -10.68 17.61 -6.24
CA ILE A 194 -10.02 17.03 -7.42
C ILE A 194 -8.89 16.15 -6.91
N LEU A 195 -9.12 14.84 -6.92
CA LEU A 195 -8.22 13.82 -6.39
C LEU A 195 -7.90 12.83 -7.51
N PRO A 196 -6.87 13.10 -8.35
CA PRO A 196 -6.66 12.32 -9.57
C PRO A 196 -6.42 10.83 -9.32
N TYR A 197 -5.90 10.46 -8.14
CA TYR A 197 -5.79 9.06 -7.71
C TYR A 197 -7.17 8.40 -7.45
N TRP A 198 -8.15 9.15 -6.93
CA TRP A 198 -9.46 8.63 -6.52
C TRP A 198 -10.53 8.64 -7.62
N GLU A 199 -10.31 9.37 -8.69
CA GLU A 199 -11.23 9.42 -9.83
C GLU A 199 -11.53 8.02 -10.39
N ASP A 200 -12.68 7.92 -11.08
CA ASP A 200 -13.10 6.66 -11.70
C ASP A 200 -12.09 6.20 -12.77
N GLU A 201 -11.46 7.17 -13.45
CA GLU A 201 -10.28 6.99 -14.30
C GLU A 201 -9.06 7.63 -13.62
N PRO A 202 -8.23 6.86 -12.88
CA PRO A 202 -7.07 7.39 -12.19
C PRO A 202 -6.05 7.97 -13.17
N VAL A 203 -5.41 9.07 -12.78
CA VAL A 203 -4.42 9.78 -13.61
C VAL A 203 -3.01 9.49 -13.13
N SER A 204 -2.05 9.41 -14.06
CA SER A 204 -0.62 9.26 -13.75
C SER A 204 -0.09 10.49 -12.99
N ILE A 205 1.03 10.34 -12.27
CA ILE A 205 1.69 11.49 -11.63
C ILE A 205 2.16 12.52 -12.67
N ASP A 206 2.62 12.05 -13.83
CA ASP A 206 3.14 12.89 -14.92
C ASP A 206 2.04 13.77 -15.55
N ASP A 207 0.79 13.27 -15.59
CA ASP A 207 -0.35 13.98 -16.19
C ASP A 207 -1.21 14.74 -15.17
N ALA A 208 -0.97 14.53 -13.87
CA ALA A 208 -1.81 15.03 -12.79
C ALA A 208 -2.00 16.56 -12.83
N MET A 209 -0.94 17.31 -13.09
CA MET A 209 -1.00 18.79 -13.15
C MET A 209 -1.77 19.31 -14.37
N ALA A 210 -1.62 18.66 -15.52
CA ALA A 210 -2.36 19.01 -16.73
C ALA A 210 -3.86 18.72 -16.54
N HIS A 211 -4.19 17.61 -15.91
CA HIS A 211 -5.55 17.23 -15.55
C HIS A 211 -6.19 18.21 -14.56
N LEU A 212 -5.49 18.57 -13.48
CA LEU A 212 -5.92 19.59 -12.52
C LEU A 212 -6.21 20.92 -13.21
N ARG A 213 -5.30 21.40 -14.07
CA ARG A 213 -5.52 22.65 -14.83
C ARG A 213 -6.80 22.57 -15.66
N ARG A 214 -6.98 21.48 -16.41
CA ARG A 214 -8.16 21.29 -17.27
C ARG A 214 -9.46 21.36 -16.47
N ILE A 215 -9.54 20.64 -15.34
CA ILE A 215 -10.74 20.65 -14.49
C ILE A 215 -10.96 22.04 -13.88
N ILE A 216 -9.91 22.71 -13.39
CA ILE A 216 -10.03 24.06 -12.81
C ILE A 216 -10.57 25.05 -13.85
N ASP A 217 -10.07 25.00 -15.08
CA ASP A 217 -10.54 25.88 -16.16
C ASP A 217 -12.01 25.56 -16.53
N GLU A 218 -12.40 24.29 -16.54
CA GLU A 218 -13.79 23.86 -16.76
C GLU A 218 -14.74 24.35 -15.66
N VAL A 219 -14.34 24.20 -14.40
CA VAL A 219 -15.10 24.68 -13.23
C VAL A 219 -15.25 26.20 -13.27
N LYS A 220 -14.19 26.93 -13.59
CA LYS A 220 -14.25 28.40 -13.76
C LYS A 220 -15.18 28.82 -14.89
N ALA A 221 -15.14 28.11 -16.01
CA ALA A 221 -16.03 28.38 -17.14
C ALA A 221 -17.50 28.12 -16.78
N ALA A 222 -17.78 27.11 -15.94
CA ALA A 222 -19.11 26.80 -15.46
C ALA A 222 -19.64 27.81 -14.42
N PHE A 223 -18.74 28.42 -13.63
CA PHE A 223 -19.08 29.34 -12.54
C PHE A 223 -18.33 30.69 -12.66
N PRO A 224 -18.52 31.45 -13.76
CA PRO A 224 -17.68 32.61 -14.09
C PRO A 224 -17.72 33.76 -13.07
N ASN A 225 -18.75 33.82 -12.22
CA ASN A 225 -18.97 34.89 -11.24
C ASN A 225 -18.74 34.45 -9.79
N LYS A 226 -18.20 33.25 -9.56
CA LYS A 226 -17.95 32.71 -8.22
C LYS A 226 -16.46 32.48 -8.03
N PRO A 227 -15.84 32.92 -6.91
CA PRO A 227 -14.52 32.46 -6.53
C PRO A 227 -14.52 30.92 -6.42
N ILE A 228 -13.40 30.31 -6.81
CA ILE A 228 -13.23 28.85 -6.77
C ILE A 228 -12.13 28.53 -5.77
N MET A 229 -12.41 27.58 -4.88
CA MET A 229 -11.44 26.98 -3.99
C MET A 229 -11.33 25.47 -4.29
N ILE A 230 -10.11 24.95 -4.28
CA ILE A 230 -9.87 23.49 -4.27
C ILE A 230 -9.98 23.02 -2.82
N GLY A 231 -11.08 22.36 -2.48
CA GLY A 231 -11.35 21.88 -1.12
C GLY A 231 -10.48 20.69 -0.73
N GLU A 232 -10.20 19.81 -1.68
CA GLU A 232 -9.33 18.65 -1.48
C GLU A 232 -8.58 18.34 -2.77
N THR A 233 -7.27 18.22 -2.61
CA THR A 233 -6.37 17.64 -3.61
C THR A 233 -5.12 17.13 -2.91
N GLY A 234 -4.46 16.13 -3.49
CA GLY A 234 -3.30 15.50 -2.87
C GLY A 234 -2.91 14.23 -3.60
N TRP A 235 -1.97 13.50 -3.00
CA TRP A 235 -1.51 12.22 -3.51
C TRP A 235 -1.04 11.34 -2.33
N PRO A 236 -1.36 10.03 -2.33
CA PRO A 236 -0.94 9.14 -1.25
C PRO A 236 0.55 8.77 -1.37
N SER A 237 1.26 8.68 -0.25
CA SER A 237 2.67 8.26 -0.24
C SER A 237 2.87 6.75 -0.33
N GLU A 238 1.87 5.97 0.05
CA GLU A 238 1.97 4.51 0.18
C GLU A 238 0.64 3.84 -0.14
N GLY A 239 0.71 2.57 -0.53
CA GLY A 239 -0.43 1.70 -0.78
C GLY A 239 -0.53 1.24 -2.23
N ARG A 240 -1.69 0.67 -2.56
CA ARG A 240 -1.98 0.05 -3.85
C ARG A 240 -1.92 1.03 -5.05
N THR A 241 -1.27 0.62 -6.14
CA THR A 241 -1.39 1.28 -7.45
C THR A 241 -2.78 1.11 -8.09
N ARG A 242 -3.36 2.19 -8.62
CA ARG A 242 -4.61 2.17 -9.40
C ARG A 242 -4.35 2.63 -10.83
N GLY A 243 -4.40 1.72 -11.80
CA GLY A 243 -4.09 2.06 -13.19
C GLY A 243 -2.70 2.71 -13.28
N PRO A 244 -2.56 3.91 -13.86
CA PRO A 244 -1.29 4.64 -13.90
C PRO A 244 -0.96 5.43 -12.61
N ALA A 245 -1.88 5.52 -11.65
CA ALA A 245 -1.69 6.29 -10.42
C ALA A 245 -0.93 5.46 -9.37
N VAL A 246 0.38 5.75 -9.22
CA VAL A 246 1.29 5.05 -8.31
C VAL A 246 1.49 5.87 -7.01
N PRO A 247 1.05 5.37 -5.85
CA PRO A 247 1.42 5.94 -4.54
C PRO A 247 2.92 5.78 -4.30
N SER A 248 3.59 6.86 -3.92
CA SER A 248 5.00 6.84 -3.50
C SER A 248 5.33 8.14 -2.76
N LEU A 249 6.38 8.13 -1.92
CA LEU A 249 6.80 9.32 -1.19
C LEU A 249 7.26 10.44 -2.15
N VAL A 250 8.02 10.09 -3.19
CA VAL A 250 8.46 11.03 -4.23
C VAL A 250 7.28 11.56 -5.03
N ASN A 251 6.32 10.70 -5.42
CA ASN A 251 5.14 11.15 -6.17
C ASN A 251 4.25 12.08 -5.34
N GLN A 252 4.09 11.79 -4.03
CA GLN A 252 3.40 12.70 -3.12
C GLN A 252 4.09 14.06 -3.05
N ALA A 253 5.42 14.07 -2.88
CA ALA A 253 6.20 15.29 -2.84
C ALA A 253 6.12 16.08 -4.16
N SER A 254 6.24 15.41 -5.31
CA SER A 254 6.14 16.03 -6.63
C SER A 254 4.78 16.66 -6.82
N PHE A 255 3.70 15.91 -6.58
CA PHE A 255 2.34 16.40 -6.72
C PHE A 255 2.12 17.70 -5.94
N ILE A 256 2.49 17.70 -4.66
CA ILE A 256 2.31 18.86 -3.78
C ILE A 256 3.16 20.05 -4.26
N ARG A 257 4.44 19.83 -4.55
CA ARG A 257 5.37 20.90 -4.94
C ARG A 257 5.01 21.51 -6.31
N ASP A 258 4.47 20.73 -7.23
CA ASP A 258 4.03 21.18 -8.56
C ASP A 258 2.65 21.84 -8.53
N PHE A 259 1.76 21.38 -7.65
CA PHE A 259 0.42 21.94 -7.52
C PHE A 259 0.42 23.37 -6.98
N ILE A 260 1.31 23.70 -6.04
CA ILE A 260 1.37 25.03 -5.41
C ILE A 260 1.58 26.17 -6.42
N PRO A 261 2.59 26.12 -7.32
CA PRO A 261 2.73 27.14 -8.35
C PRO A 261 1.59 27.10 -9.38
N LEU A 262 1.01 25.93 -9.69
CA LEU A 262 -0.17 25.84 -10.55
C LEU A 262 -1.37 26.59 -9.97
N ALA A 263 -1.71 26.33 -8.71
CA ALA A 263 -2.79 26.99 -7.99
C ALA A 263 -2.60 28.50 -7.94
N ARG A 264 -1.36 28.95 -7.64
CA ARG A 264 -0.99 30.38 -7.66
C ARG A 264 -1.20 31.00 -9.04
N ASN A 265 -0.73 30.35 -10.11
CA ASN A 265 -0.84 30.86 -11.48
C ASN A 265 -2.29 30.92 -11.95
N LEU A 266 -3.13 30.00 -11.48
CA LEU A 266 -4.55 30.02 -11.75
C LEU A 266 -5.31 30.94 -10.79
N GLY A 267 -4.70 31.47 -9.74
CA GLY A 267 -5.37 32.33 -8.77
C GLY A 267 -6.52 31.62 -8.05
N VAL A 268 -6.33 30.34 -7.70
CA VAL A 268 -7.31 29.57 -6.91
C VAL A 268 -6.74 29.30 -5.52
N ASP A 269 -7.59 29.47 -4.51
CA ASP A 269 -7.28 29.02 -3.15
C ASP A 269 -7.35 27.49 -3.08
N TYR A 270 -6.61 26.88 -2.16
CA TYR A 270 -6.57 25.44 -2.04
C TYR A 270 -6.40 24.95 -0.61
N ASN A 271 -6.83 23.71 -0.41
CA ASN A 271 -6.58 22.92 0.77
C ASN A 271 -6.07 21.53 0.36
N LEU A 272 -4.93 21.12 0.91
CA LEU A 272 -4.35 19.79 0.67
C LEU A 272 -5.01 18.76 1.58
N ILE A 273 -5.27 17.56 1.06
CA ILE A 273 -5.61 16.39 1.87
C ILE A 273 -4.32 15.56 2.03
N GLU A 274 -3.73 15.45 3.22
CA GLU A 274 -4.13 16.06 4.50
C GLU A 274 -2.94 16.36 5.42
N ALA A 275 -3.21 16.81 6.65
CA ALA A 275 -2.17 17.25 7.58
C ALA A 275 -1.35 16.07 8.10
N PHE A 276 -2.03 15.05 8.65
CA PHE A 276 -1.43 13.87 9.25
C PHE A 276 -1.96 12.61 8.57
N ASP A 277 -1.12 11.59 8.40
CA ASP A 277 -1.57 10.25 8.03
C ASP A 277 -2.66 9.75 9.01
N GLN A 278 -3.70 9.12 8.47
CA GLN A 278 -4.93 8.73 9.19
C GLN A 278 -5.17 7.21 9.14
N PRO A 279 -4.50 6.40 9.98
CA PRO A 279 -4.57 4.94 9.93
C PRO A 279 -5.98 4.33 9.98
N TRP A 280 -6.96 5.04 10.56
CA TRP A 280 -8.35 4.60 10.65
C TRP A 280 -9.07 4.56 9.30
N LYS A 281 -8.65 5.38 8.32
CA LYS A 281 -9.23 5.37 6.96
C LYS A 281 -8.97 4.07 6.22
N ARG A 282 -7.93 3.32 6.62
CA ARG A 282 -7.60 2.00 6.03
C ARG A 282 -8.71 0.97 6.12
N VAL A 283 -9.69 1.18 6.99
CA VAL A 283 -10.87 0.30 7.09
C VAL A 283 -11.76 0.45 5.86
N GLN A 284 -11.92 1.67 5.31
CA GLN A 284 -12.86 2.00 4.24
C GLN A 284 -12.19 2.22 2.89
N GLU A 285 -10.95 2.72 2.91
CA GLU A 285 -10.24 3.20 1.72
C GLU A 285 -9.02 2.33 1.35
N GLY A 286 -8.83 1.20 2.03
CA GLY A 286 -7.64 0.37 1.86
C GLY A 286 -6.36 1.05 2.35
N THR A 287 -5.20 0.50 2.03
CA THR A 287 -3.90 1.02 2.49
C THR A 287 -3.73 2.52 2.22
N VAL A 288 -3.99 2.95 0.99
CA VAL A 288 -3.81 4.34 0.56
C VAL A 288 -4.56 5.36 1.41
N GLY A 289 -5.74 5.02 1.96
CA GLY A 289 -6.51 5.96 2.79
C GLY A 289 -5.76 6.41 4.02
N GLY A 290 -4.80 5.61 4.51
CA GLY A 290 -3.98 5.94 5.66
C GLY A 290 -2.86 6.95 5.39
N HIS A 291 -2.50 7.22 4.13
CA HIS A 291 -1.16 7.75 3.79
C HIS A 291 -1.15 9.07 2.98
N TRP A 292 -2.12 9.95 3.24
CA TRP A 292 -2.26 11.25 2.55
C TRP A 292 -1.59 12.43 3.27
N GLY A 293 -1.11 12.22 4.50
CA GLY A 293 -0.52 13.26 5.34
C GLY A 293 0.74 13.88 4.73
N LEU A 294 0.95 15.17 5.02
CA LEU A 294 2.25 15.84 4.93
C LEU A 294 3.19 15.38 6.07
N VAL A 295 2.57 15.04 7.20
CA VAL A 295 3.20 14.52 8.41
C VAL A 295 2.67 13.11 8.64
N ASP A 296 3.50 12.21 9.13
CA ASP A 296 3.13 10.82 9.35
C ASP A 296 2.25 10.61 10.61
N GLU A 297 1.89 9.36 10.89
CA GLU A 297 1.09 9.01 12.06
C GLU A 297 1.82 9.24 13.40
N TYR A 298 3.15 9.41 13.38
CA TYR A 298 4.02 9.65 14.54
C TYR A 298 4.37 11.12 14.71
N ARG A 299 3.81 12.01 13.89
CA ARG A 299 4.00 13.46 13.91
C ARG A 299 5.39 13.89 13.39
N GLU A 300 6.01 13.05 12.59
CA GLU A 300 7.25 13.36 11.88
C GLU A 300 6.96 13.77 10.43
N GLN A 301 7.67 14.76 9.93
CA GLN A 301 7.52 15.24 8.57
C GLN A 301 8.02 14.16 7.58
N LYS A 302 7.18 13.77 6.62
CA LYS A 302 7.47 12.66 5.70
C LYS A 302 8.55 12.98 4.68
N PHE A 303 8.57 14.21 4.20
CA PHE A 303 9.57 14.72 3.26
C PHE A 303 9.75 16.23 3.44
N PRO A 304 10.94 16.78 3.19
CA PRO A 304 11.16 18.22 3.26
C PRO A 304 10.33 18.93 2.18
N LEU A 305 9.93 20.19 2.39
CA LEU A 305 9.23 20.98 1.36
C LEU A 305 10.20 21.72 0.41
N THR A 306 11.50 21.61 0.66
CA THR A 306 12.57 22.13 -0.20
C THR A 306 13.70 21.10 -0.33
N GLY A 307 14.49 21.21 -1.40
CA GLY A 307 15.57 20.28 -1.69
C GLY A 307 15.10 18.90 -2.14
N PRO A 308 16.05 17.95 -2.29
CA PRO A 308 15.76 16.64 -2.87
C PRO A 308 14.97 15.73 -1.93
N VAL A 309 14.23 14.78 -2.51
CA VAL A 309 13.43 13.78 -1.80
C VAL A 309 13.93 12.38 -2.16
N VAL A 310 14.00 11.50 -1.17
CA VAL A 310 14.41 10.10 -1.34
C VAL A 310 13.21 9.21 -1.04
N GLU A 311 12.89 8.29 -1.96
CA GLU A 311 11.72 7.42 -1.84
C GLU A 311 11.71 6.59 -0.54
N MET A 312 12.81 5.91 -0.22
CA MET A 312 12.96 5.20 1.05
C MET A 312 14.15 5.77 1.84
N PRO A 313 13.94 6.75 2.74
CA PRO A 313 15.04 7.37 3.50
C PRO A 313 15.90 6.38 4.30
N ASN A 314 15.31 5.26 4.72
CA ASN A 314 15.93 4.19 5.50
C ASN A 314 16.49 3.04 4.63
N TRP A 315 16.62 3.20 3.30
CA TRP A 315 17.04 2.13 2.39
C TRP A 315 18.35 1.43 2.80
N HIS A 316 19.29 2.17 3.40
CA HIS A 316 20.59 1.64 3.82
C HIS A 316 20.45 0.59 4.93
N TRP A 317 19.48 0.74 5.84
CA TRP A 317 19.17 -0.27 6.85
C TRP A 317 18.49 -1.48 6.25
N LEU A 318 17.58 -1.29 5.29
CA LEU A 318 16.93 -2.39 4.57
C LEU A 318 17.95 -3.20 3.75
N ALA A 319 18.88 -2.51 3.07
CA ALA A 319 19.96 -3.14 2.32
C ALA A 319 20.91 -3.93 3.24
N ALA A 320 21.38 -3.32 4.34
CA ALA A 320 22.26 -3.96 5.31
C ALA A 320 21.58 -5.19 5.96
N GLY A 321 20.32 -5.04 6.38
CA GLY A 321 19.54 -6.13 6.94
C GLY A 321 19.31 -7.26 5.93
N GLY A 322 19.02 -6.93 4.67
CA GLY A 322 18.76 -7.91 3.62
C GLY A 322 20.01 -8.75 3.35
N ILE A 323 21.17 -8.10 3.30
CA ILE A 323 22.49 -8.75 3.18
C ILE A 323 22.77 -9.64 4.41
N LEU A 324 22.43 -9.18 5.62
CA LEU A 324 22.59 -9.97 6.84
C LEU A 324 21.73 -11.25 6.79
N VAL A 325 20.45 -11.13 6.43
CA VAL A 325 19.55 -12.28 6.28
C VAL A 325 20.05 -13.23 5.20
N ALA A 326 20.54 -12.72 4.07
CA ALA A 326 21.16 -13.51 3.02
C ALA A 326 22.37 -14.31 3.54
N GLY A 327 23.24 -13.68 4.35
CA GLY A 327 24.36 -14.35 5.01
C GLY A 327 23.92 -15.48 5.93
N LEU A 328 22.86 -15.26 6.72
CA LEU A 328 22.28 -16.30 7.59
C LEU A 328 21.69 -17.46 6.78
N LEU A 329 21.01 -17.19 5.66
CA LEU A 329 20.52 -18.21 4.73
C LEU A 329 21.68 -19.02 4.13
N MET A 330 22.75 -18.35 3.73
CA MET A 330 23.96 -19.00 3.22
C MET A 330 24.65 -19.86 4.27
N ILE A 331 24.71 -19.44 5.54
CA ILE A 331 25.22 -20.26 6.65
C ILE A 331 24.32 -21.48 6.88
N ALA A 332 23.00 -21.29 6.83
CA ALA A 332 22.03 -22.36 6.98
C ALA A 332 22.09 -23.41 5.85
N ALA A 333 22.51 -23.00 4.65
CA ALA A 333 22.73 -23.86 3.49
C ALA A 333 24.15 -24.47 3.43
N GLY A 334 25.17 -23.68 3.77
CA GLY A 334 26.60 -23.98 3.58
C GLY A 334 27.18 -25.09 4.46
N ARG A 335 26.49 -25.49 5.54
CA ARG A 335 26.87 -26.65 6.37
C ARG A 335 26.88 -27.99 5.62
N ARG A 336 26.41 -28.05 4.36
CA ARG A 336 26.40 -29.25 3.52
C ARG A 336 27.25 -29.17 2.27
N ILE A 337 27.89 -28.04 1.98
CA ILE A 337 28.75 -27.91 0.80
C ILE A 337 30.12 -28.47 1.19
N PRO A 338 30.57 -29.60 0.63
CA PRO A 338 31.86 -30.18 0.95
C PRO A 338 32.97 -29.20 0.56
N ASP A 339 33.89 -28.92 1.49
CA ASP A 339 35.09 -28.16 1.18
C ASP A 339 36.01 -29.10 0.39
N HIS A 340 36.21 -28.82 -0.88
CA HIS A 340 37.05 -29.61 -1.78
C HIS A 340 37.97 -28.68 -2.56
N GLU A 341 39.10 -29.22 -3.01
CA GLU A 341 39.96 -28.54 -3.96
C GLU A 341 39.25 -28.46 -5.31
N ILE A 342 39.34 -27.29 -5.93
CA ILE A 342 38.69 -26.99 -7.21
C ILE A 342 39.17 -27.99 -8.27
N ASP A 343 38.21 -28.65 -8.92
CA ASP A 343 38.44 -29.59 -10.01
C ASP A 343 38.34 -28.89 -11.39
N GLU A 344 38.53 -29.61 -12.51
CA GLU A 344 38.52 -29.12 -13.91
C GLU A 344 37.26 -28.31 -14.33
N HIS A 345 36.27 -28.19 -13.46
CA HIS A 345 34.94 -27.62 -13.73
C HIS A 345 34.66 -26.32 -12.96
N LEU A 346 35.69 -25.52 -12.68
CA LEU A 346 35.64 -24.22 -12.02
C LEU A 346 34.46 -23.34 -12.46
N GLY A 347 34.17 -23.25 -13.76
CA GLY A 347 33.10 -22.40 -14.28
C GLY A 347 31.69 -22.80 -13.78
N ARG A 348 31.42 -24.10 -13.65
CA ARG A 348 30.13 -24.60 -13.12
C ARG A 348 30.00 -24.34 -11.63
N GLU A 349 31.10 -24.43 -10.90
CA GLU A 349 31.15 -24.17 -9.47
C GLU A 349 30.93 -22.69 -9.16
N ILE A 350 31.59 -21.79 -9.91
CA ILE A 350 31.34 -20.34 -9.83
C ILE A 350 29.87 -20.04 -10.12
N ALA A 351 29.31 -20.58 -11.21
CA ALA A 351 27.91 -20.36 -11.58
C ALA A 351 26.94 -20.83 -10.48
N GLY A 352 27.23 -21.97 -9.83
CA GLY A 352 26.46 -22.49 -8.72
C GLY A 352 26.47 -21.57 -7.50
N TRP A 353 27.66 -21.12 -7.08
CA TRP A 353 27.80 -20.17 -5.97
C TRP A 353 27.12 -18.83 -6.24
N VAL A 354 27.35 -18.25 -7.43
CA VAL A 354 26.72 -16.99 -7.81
C VAL A 354 25.19 -17.12 -7.78
N SER A 355 24.63 -18.20 -8.30
CA SER A 355 23.18 -18.43 -8.31
C SER A 355 22.61 -18.58 -6.89
N ALA A 356 23.23 -19.41 -6.05
CA ALA A 356 22.78 -19.65 -4.68
C ALA A 356 22.84 -18.38 -3.82
N VAL A 357 23.94 -17.64 -3.93
CA VAL A 357 24.12 -16.37 -3.23
C VAL A 357 23.13 -15.33 -3.73
N THR A 358 22.92 -15.20 -5.04
CA THR A 358 21.97 -14.24 -5.61
C THR A 358 20.54 -14.54 -5.12
N ALA A 359 20.15 -15.81 -5.11
CA ALA A 359 18.87 -16.23 -4.53
C ALA A 359 18.76 -15.90 -3.03
N ALA A 360 19.85 -16.06 -2.26
CA ALA A 360 19.87 -15.68 -0.85
C ALA A 360 19.75 -14.17 -0.65
N GLN A 361 20.40 -13.35 -1.48
CA GLN A 361 20.29 -11.88 -1.45
C GLN A 361 18.86 -11.43 -1.77
N LEU A 362 18.26 -11.96 -2.84
CA LEU A 362 16.87 -11.66 -3.20
C LEU A 362 15.90 -12.10 -2.11
N ALA A 363 16.09 -13.29 -1.53
CA ALA A 363 15.27 -13.78 -0.43
C ALA A 363 15.42 -12.90 0.83
N GLY A 364 16.65 -12.49 1.17
CA GLY A 364 16.92 -11.60 2.30
C GLY A 364 16.23 -10.24 2.16
N ALA A 365 16.38 -9.60 1.00
CA ALA A 365 15.71 -8.32 0.71
C ALA A 365 14.18 -8.46 0.74
N THR A 366 13.64 -9.51 0.09
CA THR A 366 12.19 -9.75 0.02
C THR A 366 11.59 -10.05 1.41
N LEU A 367 12.30 -10.79 2.27
CA LEU A 367 11.84 -11.08 3.63
C LEU A 367 11.79 -9.83 4.51
N LEU A 368 12.67 -8.85 4.29
CA LEU A 368 12.60 -7.57 5.01
C LEU A 368 11.53 -6.65 4.44
N LEU A 369 11.45 -6.51 3.11
CA LEU A 369 10.40 -5.72 2.47
C LEU A 369 9.00 -6.25 2.80
N SER A 370 8.85 -7.57 2.97
CA SER A 370 7.57 -8.12 3.42
C SER A 370 7.22 -7.80 4.86
N ILE A 371 8.18 -7.50 5.76
CA ILE A 371 7.88 -7.02 7.12
C ILE A 371 7.25 -5.62 7.05
N ASP A 372 7.84 -4.74 6.23
CA ASP A 372 7.32 -3.39 6.00
C ASP A 372 5.90 -3.43 5.37
N HIS A 373 5.71 -4.30 4.39
CA HIS A 373 4.39 -4.56 3.81
C HIS A 373 3.38 -5.10 4.83
N LEU A 374 3.80 -5.88 5.84
CA LEU A 374 2.89 -6.33 6.89
C LEU A 374 2.35 -5.18 7.74
N SER A 375 3.16 -4.16 8.05
CA SER A 375 2.68 -2.96 8.77
C SER A 375 1.67 -2.17 7.94
N LEU A 376 1.88 -2.11 6.63
CA LEU A 376 1.01 -1.41 5.70
C LEU A 376 -0.37 -2.07 5.61
N VAL A 377 -0.43 -3.39 5.38
CA VAL A 377 -1.69 -4.09 5.07
C VAL A 377 -2.49 -4.59 6.28
N ASN A 378 -1.86 -4.78 7.45
CA ASN A 378 -2.54 -5.39 8.60
C ASN A 378 -2.99 -4.35 9.63
N ARG A 379 -4.29 -4.35 9.94
CA ARG A 379 -4.96 -3.34 10.78
C ARG A 379 -5.34 -3.88 12.17
N GLY A 380 -5.53 -5.20 12.28
CA GLY A 380 -6.00 -5.84 13.51
C GLY A 380 -5.30 -7.17 13.81
N PRO A 381 -5.49 -7.74 15.02
CA PRO A 381 -4.74 -8.91 15.48
C PRO A 381 -4.90 -10.15 14.58
N VAL A 382 -6.08 -10.35 13.99
CA VAL A 382 -6.35 -11.49 13.10
C VAL A 382 -5.59 -11.35 11.78
N GLU A 383 -5.60 -10.15 11.19
CA GLU A 383 -4.86 -9.84 9.96
C GLU A 383 -3.36 -10.02 10.21
N TRP A 384 -2.84 -9.46 11.31
CA TRP A 384 -1.46 -9.65 11.75
C TRP A 384 -1.09 -11.14 11.91
N ALA A 385 -1.95 -11.95 12.54
CA ALA A 385 -1.68 -13.38 12.71
C ALA A 385 -1.61 -14.11 11.35
N ILE A 386 -2.51 -13.80 10.42
CA ILE A 386 -2.50 -14.36 9.07
C ILE A 386 -1.24 -13.90 8.32
N GLY A 387 -0.96 -12.60 8.33
CA GLY A 387 0.19 -12.00 7.67
C GLY A 387 1.52 -12.56 8.17
N ILE A 388 1.72 -12.65 9.49
CA ILE A 388 2.90 -13.30 10.09
C ILE A 388 2.96 -14.78 9.68
N GLY A 389 1.83 -15.49 9.67
CA GLY A 389 1.77 -16.88 9.21
C GLY A 389 2.24 -17.05 7.77
N LEU A 390 1.81 -16.18 6.86
CA LEU A 390 2.23 -16.19 5.45
C LEU A 390 3.70 -15.80 5.28
N TRP A 391 4.16 -14.80 6.04
CA TRP A 391 5.56 -14.42 6.08
C TRP A 391 6.45 -15.57 6.56
N LEU A 392 6.03 -16.30 7.61
CA LEU A 392 6.72 -17.50 8.09
C LEU A 392 6.74 -18.61 7.04
N VAL A 393 5.65 -18.81 6.30
CA VAL A 393 5.62 -19.75 5.16
C VAL A 393 6.69 -19.36 4.12
N SER A 394 6.80 -18.07 3.77
CA SER A 394 7.82 -17.58 2.83
C SER A 394 9.24 -17.71 3.37
N ALA A 395 9.48 -17.36 4.63
CA ALA A 395 10.78 -17.49 5.29
C ALA A 395 11.24 -18.95 5.39
N VAL A 396 10.35 -19.86 5.81
CA VAL A 396 10.63 -21.30 5.85
C VAL A 396 10.86 -21.83 4.44
N THR A 397 10.11 -21.36 3.44
CA THR A 397 10.31 -21.72 2.03
C THR A 397 11.71 -21.34 1.56
N ALA A 398 12.16 -20.10 1.85
CA ALA A 398 13.52 -19.66 1.52
C ALA A 398 14.59 -20.59 2.12
N VAL A 399 14.49 -20.89 3.42
CA VAL A 399 15.46 -21.74 4.11
C VAL A 399 15.45 -23.17 3.56
N VAL A 400 14.27 -23.74 3.35
CA VAL A 400 14.11 -25.13 2.88
C VAL A 400 14.62 -25.27 1.46
N LEU A 401 14.28 -24.35 0.56
CA LEU A 401 14.74 -24.38 -0.83
C LEU A 401 16.24 -24.10 -0.92
N ALA A 402 16.78 -23.13 -0.17
CA ALA A 402 18.22 -22.87 -0.13
C ALA A 402 19.01 -24.12 0.30
N ARG A 403 18.56 -24.81 1.37
CA ARG A 403 19.17 -26.07 1.82
C ARG A 403 19.06 -27.19 0.80
N ARG A 404 17.98 -27.22 0.03
CA ARG A 404 17.70 -28.25 -0.96
C ARG A 404 18.51 -28.04 -2.24
N TRP A 405 18.67 -26.79 -2.68
CA TRP A 405 19.43 -26.44 -3.87
C TRP A 405 20.94 -26.65 -3.65
N ALA A 406 21.42 -26.40 -2.44
CA ALA A 406 22.79 -26.65 -2.03
C ALA A 406 23.13 -28.14 -1.79
N GLY A 407 22.12 -29.01 -1.67
CA GLY A 407 22.31 -30.45 -1.44
C GLY A 407 22.49 -31.27 -2.72
N PRO A 408 23.04 -32.51 -2.62
CA PRO A 408 23.22 -33.39 -3.77
C PRO A 408 21.90 -33.72 -4.46
N ALA A 409 21.92 -33.83 -5.78
CA ALA A 409 20.72 -34.08 -6.60
C ALA A 409 20.02 -35.39 -6.21
N GLU A 410 20.81 -36.37 -5.76
CA GLU A 410 20.37 -37.69 -5.30
C GLU A 410 19.54 -37.64 -4.01
N ALA A 411 19.63 -36.56 -3.24
CA ALA A 411 18.88 -36.37 -2.00
C ALA A 411 17.58 -35.57 -2.18
N ARG A 412 17.25 -35.15 -3.41
CA ARG A 412 16.07 -34.35 -3.72
C ARG A 412 14.84 -35.24 -3.81
N ILE A 413 13.85 -34.98 -2.95
CA ILE A 413 12.53 -35.66 -2.90
C ILE A 413 11.46 -34.72 -3.45
N GLN A 414 10.43 -35.22 -4.15
CA GLN A 414 9.35 -34.37 -4.63
C GLN A 414 8.39 -33.93 -3.50
N PRO A 415 7.85 -32.70 -3.55
CA PRO A 415 6.76 -32.30 -2.67
C PRO A 415 5.55 -33.22 -2.87
N ALA A 416 4.94 -33.65 -1.77
CA ALA A 416 3.73 -34.46 -1.83
C ALA A 416 2.57 -33.64 -2.44
N PRO A 417 1.69 -34.28 -3.23
CA PRO A 417 0.44 -33.68 -3.70
C PRO A 417 -0.42 -33.12 -2.55
N VAL A 418 -1.16 -32.05 -2.81
CA VAL A 418 -2.06 -31.38 -1.84
C VAL A 418 -3.04 -32.38 -1.24
N ILE A 419 -3.60 -33.29 -2.04
CA ILE A 419 -4.52 -34.31 -1.56
C ILE A 419 -3.88 -35.29 -0.56
N GLU A 420 -2.59 -35.61 -0.73
CA GLU A 420 -1.87 -36.48 0.21
C GLU A 420 -1.59 -35.77 1.52
N VAL A 421 -1.26 -34.48 1.48
CA VAL A 421 -1.13 -33.62 2.66
C VAL A 421 -2.46 -33.54 3.42
N LEU A 422 -3.58 -33.29 2.72
CA LEU A 422 -4.91 -33.22 3.34
C LEU A 422 -5.31 -34.55 3.99
N ARG A 423 -5.02 -35.68 3.35
CA ARG A 423 -5.25 -37.01 3.94
C ARG A 423 -4.41 -37.22 5.19
N ALA A 424 -3.15 -36.78 5.17
CA ALA A 424 -2.25 -36.87 6.31
C ALA A 424 -2.74 -36.03 7.51
N LEU A 425 -3.19 -34.81 7.26
CA LEU A 425 -3.74 -33.91 8.29
C LEU A 425 -5.03 -34.47 8.92
N ARG A 426 -5.86 -35.19 8.17
CA ARG A 426 -7.09 -35.82 8.67
C ARG A 426 -6.85 -37.07 9.53
N ARG A 427 -5.67 -37.68 9.46
CA ARG A 427 -5.32 -38.90 10.21
C ARG A 427 -3.93 -38.78 10.86
N PRO A 428 -3.75 -37.85 11.81
CA PRO A 428 -2.42 -37.50 12.31
C PRO A 428 -1.78 -38.58 13.19
N LEU A 429 -2.58 -39.41 13.86
CA LEU A 429 -2.12 -40.35 14.90
C LEU A 429 -1.19 -41.48 14.43
N GLY A 430 -1.01 -41.67 13.11
CA GLY A 430 -0.14 -42.70 12.53
C GLY A 430 0.96 -42.17 11.61
N ILE A 431 1.15 -40.85 11.54
CA ILE A 431 2.10 -40.23 10.62
C ILE A 431 3.24 -39.58 11.40
N ASP A 432 4.45 -40.09 11.19
CA ASP A 432 5.66 -39.48 11.73
C ASP A 432 6.03 -38.21 10.93
N TRP A 433 5.40 -37.08 11.24
CA TRP A 433 5.66 -35.80 10.57
C TRP A 433 7.10 -35.28 10.75
N LEU A 434 7.77 -35.70 11.84
CA LEU A 434 9.12 -35.25 12.18
C LEU A 434 10.21 -36.18 11.63
N GLY A 435 9.82 -37.37 11.17
CA GLY A 435 10.71 -38.38 10.61
C GLY A 435 11.65 -37.87 9.54
N ALA A 436 12.86 -38.43 9.51
CA ALA A 436 13.86 -38.10 8.50
C ALA A 436 13.66 -38.84 7.16
N GLY A 437 12.65 -39.73 7.07
CA GLY A 437 12.34 -40.50 5.87
C GLY A 437 11.77 -39.66 4.71
N ASP A 438 11.69 -40.25 3.52
CA ASP A 438 11.26 -39.55 2.31
C ASP A 438 9.79 -39.13 2.35
N GLY A 439 8.92 -39.97 2.88
CA GLY A 439 7.48 -39.68 3.04
C GLY A 439 7.22 -38.43 3.90
N PRO A 440 7.68 -38.39 5.17
CA PRO A 440 7.53 -37.21 6.03
C PRO A 440 8.16 -35.93 5.47
N ARG A 441 9.30 -36.05 4.79
CA ARG A 441 9.94 -34.90 4.11
C ARG A 441 9.09 -34.40 2.94
N GLY A 442 8.59 -35.29 2.09
CA GLY A 442 7.68 -34.97 0.99
C GLY A 442 6.39 -34.31 1.47
N LEU A 443 5.78 -34.81 2.55
CA LEU A 443 4.56 -34.24 3.16
C LEU A 443 4.78 -32.82 3.68
N ARG A 444 5.91 -32.54 4.35
CA ARG A 444 6.24 -31.18 4.83
C ARG A 444 6.45 -30.19 3.68
N LEU A 445 7.13 -30.62 2.61
CA LEU A 445 7.30 -29.81 1.40
C LEU A 445 5.95 -29.54 0.70
N GLY A 446 5.12 -30.58 0.60
CA GLY A 446 3.77 -30.48 0.04
C GLY A 446 2.89 -29.53 0.84
N LEU A 447 2.97 -29.58 2.17
CA LEU A 447 2.25 -28.65 3.06
C LEU A 447 2.68 -27.20 2.83
N LEU A 448 3.98 -26.95 2.78
CA LEU A 448 4.52 -25.61 2.57
C LEU A 448 4.12 -25.02 1.22
N LYS A 449 4.27 -25.80 0.13
CA LYS A 449 3.82 -25.41 -1.20
C LYS A 449 2.30 -25.22 -1.26
N GLY A 450 1.54 -26.13 -0.65
CA GLY A 450 0.08 -26.10 -0.63
C GLY A 450 -0.49 -24.90 0.11
N LEU A 451 0.06 -24.54 1.28
CA LEU A 451 -0.34 -23.35 2.04
C LEU A 451 -0.12 -22.07 1.21
N ALA A 452 1.06 -21.93 0.59
CA ALA A 452 1.35 -20.80 -0.29
C ALA A 452 0.40 -20.78 -1.49
N ALA A 453 0.15 -21.92 -2.15
CA ALA A 453 -0.73 -22.01 -3.33
C ALA A 453 -2.18 -21.66 -3.01
N VAL A 454 -2.72 -22.13 -1.87
CA VAL A 454 -4.06 -21.74 -1.41
C VAL A 454 -4.12 -20.25 -1.11
N ALA A 455 -3.12 -19.68 -0.44
CA ALA A 455 -3.10 -18.26 -0.12
C ALA A 455 -3.02 -17.37 -1.37
N VAL A 456 -2.18 -17.73 -2.35
CA VAL A 456 -2.13 -17.04 -3.65
C VAL A 456 -3.46 -17.17 -4.39
N ALA A 457 -4.11 -18.35 -4.40
CA ALA A 457 -5.40 -18.52 -5.03
C ALA A 457 -6.48 -17.61 -4.40
N ILE A 458 -6.52 -17.52 -3.06
CA ILE A 458 -7.44 -16.62 -2.35
C ILE A 458 -7.17 -15.16 -2.72
N ALA A 459 -5.90 -14.74 -2.71
CA ALA A 459 -5.53 -13.37 -3.07
C ALA A 459 -5.91 -13.05 -4.54
N MET A 460 -5.65 -13.96 -5.47
CA MET A 460 -6.01 -13.82 -6.88
C MET A 460 -7.52 -13.68 -7.09
N ILE A 461 -8.32 -14.54 -6.46
CA ILE A 461 -9.78 -14.48 -6.55
C ILE A 461 -10.30 -13.19 -5.91
N GLY A 462 -9.78 -12.81 -4.74
CA GLY A 462 -10.17 -11.57 -4.07
C GLY A 462 -9.92 -10.34 -4.93
N LEU A 463 -8.74 -10.26 -5.55
CA LEU A 463 -8.39 -9.17 -6.47
C LEU A 463 -9.20 -9.21 -7.77
N ALA A 464 -9.50 -10.40 -8.31
CA ALA A 464 -10.30 -10.51 -9.53
C ALA A 464 -11.78 -10.11 -9.31
N LEU A 465 -12.31 -10.22 -8.10
CA LEU A 465 -13.71 -9.94 -7.78
C LEU A 465 -13.94 -8.56 -7.15
N ASP A 466 -13.01 -8.09 -6.32
CA ASP A 466 -13.12 -6.87 -5.53
C ASP A 466 -11.74 -6.21 -5.33
N PRO A 467 -11.15 -5.61 -6.38
CA PRO A 467 -9.78 -5.12 -6.34
C PRO A 467 -9.59 -3.79 -5.62
N ARG A 468 -10.64 -2.95 -5.55
CA ARG A 468 -10.51 -1.49 -5.34
C ARG A 468 -9.65 -1.11 -4.12
N TYR A 469 -9.75 -1.87 -3.04
CA TYR A 469 -9.10 -1.58 -1.75
C TYR A 469 -8.16 -2.70 -1.26
N ARG A 470 -7.70 -3.60 -2.13
CA ARG A 470 -6.86 -4.75 -1.76
C ARG A 470 -5.47 -4.64 -2.35
N ASP A 471 -4.41 -4.73 -1.57
CA ASP A 471 -3.05 -4.69 -2.10
C ASP A 471 -2.65 -5.95 -2.87
N PHE A 472 -1.62 -5.82 -3.71
CA PHE A 472 -0.96 -6.95 -4.37
C PHE A 472 0.11 -7.52 -3.45
N PRO A 473 -0.01 -8.77 -2.96
CA PRO A 473 0.95 -9.33 -2.00
C PRO A 473 2.23 -9.87 -2.68
N ILE A 474 2.83 -9.04 -3.54
CA ILE A 474 3.99 -9.36 -4.39
C ILE A 474 5.17 -9.81 -3.54
N VAL A 475 5.62 -8.97 -2.61
CA VAL A 475 6.79 -9.24 -1.76
C VAL A 475 6.57 -10.47 -0.87
N THR A 476 5.34 -10.72 -0.43
CA THR A 476 5.01 -11.89 0.39
C THR A 476 5.18 -13.20 -0.39
N PHE A 477 4.78 -13.26 -1.66
CA PHE A 477 4.74 -14.50 -2.43
C PHE A 477 5.83 -14.65 -3.49
N LEU A 478 6.70 -13.65 -3.68
CA LEU A 478 7.80 -13.71 -4.64
C LEU A 478 8.72 -14.92 -4.39
N ILE A 479 9.10 -15.17 -3.12
CA ILE A 479 9.93 -16.30 -2.73
C ILE A 479 9.23 -17.64 -3.01
N PRO A 480 8.00 -17.92 -2.50
CA PRO A 480 7.28 -19.13 -2.85
C PRO A 480 7.11 -19.34 -4.35
N ALA A 481 6.71 -18.33 -5.10
CA ALA A 481 6.42 -18.46 -6.53
C ALA A 481 7.67 -18.86 -7.33
N ILE A 482 8.74 -18.08 -7.22
CA ILE A 482 10.00 -18.35 -7.94
C ILE A 482 10.64 -19.62 -7.40
N GLY A 483 10.69 -19.78 -6.08
CA GLY A 483 11.33 -20.91 -5.43
C GLY A 483 10.73 -22.25 -5.85
N TRP A 484 9.40 -22.38 -5.81
CA TRP A 484 8.74 -23.63 -6.21
C TRP A 484 8.78 -23.85 -7.73
N ALA A 485 8.78 -22.79 -8.54
CA ALA A 485 8.96 -22.92 -9.99
C ALA A 485 10.36 -23.44 -10.35
N VAL A 486 11.41 -22.87 -9.75
CA VAL A 486 12.79 -23.36 -9.91
C VAL A 486 12.91 -24.79 -9.41
N ASP A 487 12.31 -25.13 -8.26
CA ASP A 487 12.31 -26.49 -7.74
C ASP A 487 11.66 -27.51 -8.68
N ALA A 488 10.57 -27.13 -9.34
CA ALA A 488 9.85 -27.99 -10.28
C ALA A 488 10.66 -28.31 -11.55
N LEU A 489 11.61 -27.44 -11.92
CA LEU A 489 12.49 -27.64 -13.09
C LEU A 489 13.72 -28.48 -12.76
N MET A 490 14.08 -28.63 -11.48
CA MET A 490 15.29 -29.32 -11.09
C MET A 490 15.18 -30.85 -11.20
N PRO A 491 16.29 -31.54 -11.56
CA PRO A 491 16.33 -33.00 -11.58
C PRO A 491 16.22 -33.57 -10.16
N VAL A 492 15.51 -34.70 -10.06
CA VAL A 492 15.22 -35.45 -8.82
C VAL A 492 15.86 -36.84 -8.96
N ALA A 493 16.38 -37.39 -7.87
CA ALA A 493 16.96 -38.72 -7.82
C ALA A 493 15.95 -39.82 -8.25
N GLY A 494 16.31 -40.61 -9.27
CA GLY A 494 15.47 -41.68 -9.81
C GLY A 494 15.44 -41.64 -11.34
N ARG A 495 15.96 -42.70 -11.98
CA ARG A 495 16.07 -42.87 -13.45
C ARG A 495 14.81 -42.38 -14.17
N ALA A 496 15.00 -41.47 -15.13
CA ALA A 496 13.93 -41.00 -16.01
C ALA A 496 13.30 -42.16 -16.81
N ARG A 497 11.99 -42.09 -17.08
CA ARG A 497 11.42 -42.10 -18.44
C ARG A 497 9.89 -42.06 -18.46
N THR A 498 9.38 -41.16 -19.30
CA THR A 498 7.99 -40.87 -19.72
C THR A 498 7.15 -39.93 -18.83
N PRO A 499 6.63 -38.81 -19.37
CA PRO A 499 5.62 -38.00 -18.70
C PRO A 499 4.28 -38.73 -18.80
N ARG A 500 3.75 -39.21 -17.67
CA ARG A 500 2.30 -39.37 -17.55
C ARG A 500 1.78 -38.18 -16.77
N LEU A 501 1.29 -37.19 -17.51
CA LEU A 501 0.43 -36.12 -17.01
C LEU A 501 -0.82 -36.75 -16.40
N ARG A 502 -0.76 -37.17 -15.14
CA ARG A 502 -1.94 -37.18 -14.29
C ARG A 502 -1.69 -36.19 -13.18
N LEU A 503 -1.91 -34.93 -13.54
CA LEU A 503 -2.30 -33.92 -12.58
C LEU A 503 -3.45 -34.50 -11.77
N LYS A 504 -3.26 -34.53 -10.45
CA LYS A 504 -4.35 -34.77 -9.53
C LYS A 504 -5.36 -33.62 -9.72
N ILE A 505 -6.65 -33.92 -9.52
CA ILE A 505 -7.73 -32.96 -9.78
C ILE A 505 -7.53 -31.71 -8.91
N GLU A 506 -7.06 -31.88 -7.68
CA GLU A 506 -6.84 -30.81 -6.72
C GLU A 506 -5.78 -29.80 -7.20
N GLU A 507 -4.65 -30.28 -7.73
CA GLU A 507 -3.59 -29.46 -8.31
C GLU A 507 -4.03 -28.79 -9.59
N ALA A 508 -4.80 -29.49 -10.43
CA ALA A 508 -5.35 -28.90 -11.65
C ALA A 508 -6.31 -27.75 -11.32
N LEU A 509 -7.21 -27.96 -10.37
CA LEU A 509 -8.12 -26.91 -9.90
C LEU A 509 -7.36 -25.74 -9.27
N LEU A 510 -6.35 -26.00 -8.46
CA LEU A 510 -5.56 -24.95 -7.82
C LEU A 510 -4.76 -24.14 -8.85
N ALA A 511 -4.12 -24.80 -9.81
CA ALA A 511 -3.42 -24.12 -10.90
C ALA A 511 -4.39 -23.32 -11.79
N LEU A 512 -5.59 -23.83 -12.05
CA LEU A 512 -6.63 -23.11 -12.81
C LEU A 512 -7.15 -21.90 -12.04
N MET A 513 -7.36 -22.00 -10.73
CA MET A 513 -7.79 -20.85 -9.91
C MET A 513 -6.72 -19.76 -9.89
N ILE A 514 -5.45 -20.13 -9.68
CA ILE A 514 -4.35 -19.17 -9.68
C ILE A 514 -4.15 -18.55 -11.07
N GLY A 515 -4.07 -19.39 -12.11
CA GLY A 515 -3.81 -18.92 -13.48
C GLY A 515 -4.98 -18.13 -14.09
N GLY A 516 -6.22 -18.58 -13.86
CA GLY A 516 -7.42 -17.85 -14.26
C GLY A 516 -7.58 -16.54 -13.50
N GLY A 517 -7.31 -16.54 -12.19
CA GLY A 517 -7.29 -15.32 -11.38
C GLY A 517 -6.19 -14.34 -11.82
N ALA A 518 -5.00 -14.81 -12.14
CA ALA A 518 -3.91 -13.97 -12.66
C ALA A 518 -4.29 -13.27 -13.97
N LEU A 519 -4.93 -14.00 -14.90
CA LEU A 519 -5.42 -13.40 -16.15
C LEU A 519 -6.56 -12.40 -15.88
N ALA A 520 -7.49 -12.73 -14.98
CA ALA A 520 -8.58 -11.85 -14.61
C ALA A 520 -8.07 -10.54 -13.99
N VAL A 521 -7.07 -10.61 -13.10
CA VAL A 521 -6.43 -9.43 -12.51
C VAL A 521 -5.73 -8.59 -13.58
N ALA A 522 -4.91 -9.19 -14.45
CA ALA A 522 -4.20 -8.43 -15.49
C ALA A 522 -5.16 -7.73 -16.47
N ILE A 523 -6.30 -8.34 -16.79
CA ILE A 523 -7.34 -7.74 -17.64
C ILE A 523 -8.10 -6.65 -16.88
N GLY A 524 -8.53 -6.94 -15.65
CA GLY A 524 -9.36 -6.03 -14.85
C GLY A 524 -8.64 -4.75 -14.42
N GLU A 525 -7.33 -4.83 -14.17
CA GLU A 525 -6.51 -3.68 -13.78
C GLU A 525 -6.01 -2.83 -14.94
N GLY A 526 -6.13 -3.34 -16.17
CA GLY A 526 -5.68 -2.65 -17.37
C GLY A 526 -4.16 -2.66 -17.57
N PRO A 527 -3.68 -2.19 -18.74
CA PRO A 527 -2.29 -2.30 -19.15
C PRO A 527 -1.33 -1.38 -18.39
N GLU A 528 -1.81 -0.31 -17.78
CA GLU A 528 -0.98 0.71 -17.12
C GLU A 528 -0.60 0.33 -15.68
N ASN A 529 -1.29 -0.64 -15.07
CA ASN A 529 -1.00 -1.08 -13.71
C ASN A 529 0.16 -2.08 -13.66
N GLY A 530 1.40 -1.57 -13.57
CA GLY A 530 2.61 -2.38 -13.53
C GLY A 530 2.66 -3.39 -12.37
N GLU A 531 2.17 -3.01 -11.19
CA GLU A 531 2.11 -3.90 -10.02
C GLU A 531 1.16 -5.08 -10.24
N ALA A 532 -0.01 -4.83 -10.85
CA ALA A 532 -0.96 -5.87 -11.21
C ALA A 532 -0.35 -6.89 -12.17
N HIS A 533 0.42 -6.44 -13.17
CA HIS A 533 1.09 -7.33 -14.12
C HIS A 533 2.19 -8.15 -13.46
N LEU A 534 2.96 -7.56 -12.55
CA LEU A 534 3.95 -8.30 -11.77
C LEU A 534 3.28 -9.36 -10.88
N TRP A 535 2.17 -9.01 -10.22
CA TRP A 535 1.38 -9.95 -9.45
C TRP A 535 0.80 -11.10 -10.31
N ALA A 536 0.24 -10.77 -11.47
CA ALA A 536 -0.26 -11.76 -12.42
C ALA A 536 0.86 -12.70 -12.90
N LEU A 537 2.04 -12.17 -13.20
CA LEU A 537 3.21 -12.97 -13.58
C LEU A 537 3.63 -13.93 -12.46
N ILE A 538 3.70 -13.45 -11.21
CA ILE A 538 3.96 -14.29 -10.02
C ILE A 538 2.92 -15.41 -9.93
N GLY A 539 1.65 -15.07 -10.15
CA GLY A 539 0.55 -16.03 -10.26
C GLY A 539 0.77 -17.11 -11.30
N LEU A 540 1.09 -16.72 -12.54
CA LEU A 540 1.30 -17.65 -13.65
C LEU A 540 2.51 -18.56 -13.41
N VAL A 541 3.62 -18.00 -12.90
CA VAL A 541 4.82 -18.77 -12.52
C VAL A 541 4.45 -19.80 -11.45
N PHE A 542 3.64 -19.41 -10.47
CA PHE A 542 3.26 -20.31 -9.40
C PHE A 542 2.22 -21.36 -9.83
N ALA A 543 1.26 -20.99 -10.67
CA ALA A 543 0.31 -21.90 -11.30
C ALA A 543 1.05 -22.97 -12.11
N ALA A 544 2.06 -22.58 -12.89
CA ALA A 544 2.91 -23.52 -13.60
C ALA A 544 3.63 -24.46 -12.63
N ALA A 545 4.20 -23.93 -11.54
CA ALA A 545 4.85 -24.74 -10.50
C ALA A 545 3.89 -25.76 -9.85
N VAL A 546 2.62 -25.40 -9.64
CA VAL A 546 1.57 -26.30 -9.13
C VAL A 546 1.17 -27.33 -10.17
N ALA A 547 1.13 -26.95 -11.45
CA ALA A 547 0.74 -27.82 -12.56
C ALA A 547 1.78 -28.91 -12.91
N VAL A 548 3.04 -28.79 -12.47
CA VAL A 548 4.05 -29.83 -12.72
C VAL A 548 3.70 -31.11 -11.95
N ALA A 549 3.33 -32.16 -12.69
CA ALA A 549 3.02 -33.46 -12.13
C ALA A 549 4.28 -34.16 -11.56
N PRO A 550 4.14 -34.93 -10.46
CA PRO A 550 5.22 -35.75 -9.92
C PRO A 550 5.78 -36.71 -10.98
N ARG A 551 7.11 -36.72 -11.18
CA ARG A 551 7.76 -37.74 -12.04
C ARG A 551 7.77 -39.07 -11.28
N ARG A 552 6.92 -40.03 -11.64
CA ARG A 552 6.91 -41.39 -11.07
C ARG A 552 8.08 -42.24 -11.56
N SER A 553 8.63 -43.08 -10.67
CA SER A 553 9.39 -44.28 -11.05
C SER A 553 8.44 -45.43 -11.41
N GLN A 554 8.91 -46.35 -12.24
CA GLN A 554 8.16 -47.52 -12.75
C GLN A 554 7.93 -48.64 -11.71
N SER A 555 8.13 -48.43 -10.41
CA SER A 555 8.14 -49.55 -9.44
C SER A 555 6.82 -49.89 -8.76
N ASP A 556 5.70 -49.20 -9.03
CA ASP A 556 4.38 -49.50 -8.43
C ASP A 556 3.49 -50.37 -9.35
N SER A 557 4.09 -51.27 -10.12
CA SER A 557 3.37 -52.33 -10.82
C SER A 557 3.99 -53.69 -10.53
N ILE A 558 3.73 -54.18 -9.32
CA ILE A 558 3.62 -55.62 -9.02
C ILE A 558 2.38 -55.79 -8.14
#